data_AF-K1SGX1-F1
#
_entry.id   AF-K1SGX1-F1
#
_cell.length_a   1.000
_cell.length_b   1.000
_cell.length_c   1.000
_cell.angle_alpha   90.00
_cell.angle_beta   90.00
_cell.angle_gamma   90.00
#
_symmetry.space_group_name_H-M   'P 1'
#
loop_
_entity.id
_entity.type
_entity.pdbx_description
1 polymer ?
#
loop_
_entity_poly.entity_id
_entity_poly.type
_entity_poly.pdbx_seq_one_letter_code
_entity_poly.pdbx_strand_id
1 'polypeptide(L)'
;MNYTTWEQRVRKVEPYTPGEQPKTDNVIKLNTNENPFPPSPMVEKVIKEYNEDALRLYPDTRAGLLVDALAKRYGVDSDQVFVGVGSDDVISQTFLTFFNSDKEILFPDITYSFYD
;
A
#
# COMPACT_ATOMS: atom_id res chain seq x y z
N MET A 1 31.34 -25.26 -12.14
CA MET A 1 29.90 -24.93 -12.03
C MET A 1 29.81 -23.46 -11.70
N ASN A 2 29.31 -22.62 -12.61
CA ASN A 2 29.05 -21.22 -12.30
C ASN A 2 27.79 -21.18 -11.44
N TYR A 3 27.96 -21.21 -10.12
CA TYR A 3 26.85 -20.97 -9.21
C TYR A 3 26.42 -19.52 -9.38
N THR A 4 25.21 -19.32 -9.89
CA THR A 4 24.55 -18.03 -9.90
C THR A 4 24.37 -17.60 -8.44
N THR A 5 24.94 -16.48 -8.03
CA THR A 5 24.76 -15.98 -6.67
C THR A 5 23.30 -15.50 -6.49
N TRP A 6 22.78 -15.46 -5.27
CA TRP A 6 21.37 -15.08 -5.06
C TRP A 6 21.11 -13.64 -5.52
N GLU A 7 22.12 -12.76 -5.41
CA GLU A 7 22.12 -11.37 -5.86
C GLU A 7 21.86 -11.26 -7.37
N GLN A 8 22.34 -12.22 -8.16
CA GLN A 8 22.12 -12.26 -9.60
C GLN A 8 20.68 -12.66 -9.97
N ARG A 9 19.88 -13.14 -9.02
CA ARG A 9 18.45 -13.47 -9.20
C ARG A 9 17.52 -12.42 -8.61
N VAL A 10 18.06 -11.46 -7.86
CA VAL A 10 17.26 -10.35 -7.31
C VAL A 10 17.20 -9.25 -8.36
N ARG A 11 16.00 -8.75 -8.64
CA ARG A 11 15.82 -7.59 -9.52
C ARG A 11 16.58 -6.40 -8.92
N LYS A 12 17.41 -5.77 -9.75
CA LYS A 12 18.01 -4.49 -9.41
C LYS A 12 16.96 -3.42 -9.64
N VAL A 13 16.55 -2.75 -8.58
CA VAL A 13 15.56 -1.68 -8.60
C VAL A 13 16.24 -0.37 -8.21
N GLU A 14 15.81 0.72 -8.81
CA GLU A 14 16.17 2.05 -8.31
C GLU A 14 15.30 2.36 -7.08
N PRO A 15 15.87 2.72 -5.93
CA PRO A 15 15.07 3.06 -4.76
C PRO A 15 14.15 4.26 -5.05
N TYR A 16 12.90 4.16 -4.62
CA TYR A 16 11.96 5.27 -4.68
C TYR A 16 12.56 6.53 -4.02
N THR A 17 12.57 7.63 -4.76
CA THR A 17 12.99 8.94 -4.25
C THR A 17 11.74 9.74 -3.86
N PRO A 18 11.46 9.92 -2.55
CA PRO A 18 10.29 10.66 -2.13
C PRO A 18 10.40 12.14 -2.51
N GLY A 19 9.25 12.76 -2.82
CA GLY A 19 9.17 14.20 -3.02
C GLY A 19 9.57 14.99 -1.77
N GLU A 20 10.08 16.21 -1.98
CA GLU A 20 10.55 17.11 -0.92
C GLU A 20 9.55 17.24 0.23
N GLN A 21 9.99 17.10 1.47
CA GLN A 21 9.14 17.37 2.63
C GLN A 21 9.57 18.69 3.29
N PRO A 22 8.63 19.64 3.47
CA PRO A 22 8.92 20.88 4.20
C PRO A 22 9.42 20.56 5.61
N LYS A 23 10.52 21.18 6.03
CA LYS A 23 11.09 21.03 7.39
C LYS A 23 10.74 22.19 8.31
N THR A 24 10.05 23.19 7.78
CA THR A 24 9.69 24.42 8.48
C THR A 24 8.19 24.43 8.76
N ASP A 25 7.81 24.94 9.91
CA ASP A 25 6.42 25.16 10.27
C ASP A 25 5.78 26.27 9.39
N ASN A 26 4.45 26.32 9.36
CA ASN A 26 3.65 27.32 8.64
C ASN A 26 3.84 27.34 7.11
N VAL A 27 4.05 26.16 6.50
CA VAL A 27 4.08 26.00 5.04
C VAL A 27 2.73 25.50 4.54
N ILE A 28 2.25 26.06 3.43
CA ILE A 28 1.10 25.50 2.69
C ILE A 28 1.62 24.30 1.89
N LYS A 29 1.35 23.08 2.38
CA LYS A 29 1.80 21.82 1.78
C LYS A 29 0.83 21.35 0.69
N LEU A 30 1.30 21.28 -0.56
CA LEU A 30 0.48 20.91 -1.73
C LEU A 30 1.16 19.87 -2.64
N ASN A 31 2.14 19.12 -2.13
CA ASN A 31 3.07 18.35 -2.97
C ASN A 31 2.94 16.81 -2.87
N THR A 32 2.07 16.27 -2.02
CA THR A 32 1.88 14.81 -1.83
C THR A 32 0.42 14.36 -1.90
N ASN A 33 -0.48 15.18 -2.47
CA ASN A 33 -1.90 14.85 -2.67
C ASN A 33 -2.68 14.49 -1.37
N GLU A 34 -2.24 14.99 -0.22
CA GLU A 34 -2.96 14.81 1.04
C GLU A 34 -4.31 15.53 1.02
N ASN A 35 -5.30 14.95 1.72
CA ASN A 35 -6.60 15.58 1.87
C ASN A 35 -6.48 16.76 2.87
N PRO A 36 -7.00 17.97 2.55
CA PRO A 36 -6.92 19.11 3.46
C PRO A 36 -7.89 19.02 4.65
N PHE A 37 -8.90 18.15 4.59
CA PHE A 37 -9.87 17.96 5.66
C PHE A 37 -9.41 16.91 6.67
N PRO A 38 -9.82 17.04 7.94
CA PRO A 38 -9.62 15.98 8.92
C PRO A 38 -10.36 14.69 8.51
N PRO A 39 -9.99 13.53 9.08
CA PRO A 39 -10.73 12.29 8.86
C PRO A 39 -12.18 12.41 9.35
N SER A 40 -13.02 11.47 8.94
CA SER A 40 -14.41 11.37 9.40
C SER A 40 -14.50 11.39 10.95
N PRO A 41 -15.49 12.08 11.55
CA PRO A 41 -15.72 12.03 12.99
C PRO A 41 -15.92 10.61 13.55
N MET A 42 -16.35 9.66 12.71
CA MET A 42 -16.46 8.25 13.10
C MET A 42 -15.08 7.60 13.31
N VAL A 43 -14.06 8.01 12.55
CA VAL A 43 -12.68 7.55 12.75
C VAL A 43 -12.13 8.11 14.06
N GLU A 44 -12.36 9.40 14.33
CA GLU A 44 -11.96 10.03 15.59
C GLU A 44 -12.57 9.30 16.80
N LYS A 45 -13.86 8.94 16.71
CA LYS A 45 -14.53 8.17 17.76
C LYS A 45 -13.86 6.81 18.00
N VAL A 46 -13.58 6.05 16.94
CA VAL A 46 -12.92 4.73 17.04
C VAL A 46 -11.54 4.84 17.68
N ILE A 47 -10.77 5.86 17.33
CA ILE A 47 -9.44 6.10 17.92
C ILE A 47 -9.55 6.40 19.42
N LYS A 48 -10.48 7.28 19.81
CA LYS A 48 -10.66 7.67 21.22
C LYS A 48 -11.21 6.56 22.10
N GLU A 49 -12.05 5.69 21.54
CA GLU A 49 -12.69 4.58 22.25
C GLU A 49 -11.93 3.25 22.08
N TYR A 50 -10.75 3.29 21.46
CA TYR A 50 -9.98 2.08 21.17
C TYR A 50 -9.50 1.40 22.47
N ASN A 51 -9.71 0.09 22.57
CA ASN A 51 -9.22 -0.71 23.68
C ASN A 51 -7.72 -0.97 23.52
N GLU A 52 -6.87 -0.17 24.15
CA GLU A 52 -5.40 -0.31 24.10
C GLU A 52 -4.91 -1.71 24.51
N ASP A 53 -5.64 -2.39 25.40
CA ASP A 53 -5.32 -3.74 25.85
C ASP A 53 -5.34 -4.77 24.71
N ALA A 54 -6.06 -4.47 23.61
CA ALA A 54 -6.08 -5.29 22.40
C ALA A 54 -4.78 -5.23 21.60
N LEU A 55 -3.91 -4.22 21.79
CA LEU A 55 -2.64 -4.08 21.07
C LEU A 55 -1.63 -5.19 21.38
N ARG A 56 -1.83 -5.94 22.48
CA ARG A 56 -1.02 -7.12 22.79
C ARG A 56 -1.38 -8.35 21.95
N LEU A 57 -2.47 -8.29 21.19
CA LEU A 57 -2.98 -9.38 20.36
C LEU A 57 -2.67 -9.09 18.89
N TYR A 58 -2.50 -10.15 18.11
CA TYR A 58 -2.48 -10.01 16.65
C TYR A 58 -3.85 -9.52 16.14
N PRO A 59 -3.88 -8.68 15.09
CA PRO A 59 -5.12 -8.30 14.44
C PRO A 59 -5.74 -9.51 13.70
N ASP A 60 -6.99 -9.35 13.27
CA ASP A 60 -7.60 -10.28 12.32
C ASP A 60 -6.75 -10.37 11.05
N THR A 61 -6.19 -11.54 10.78
CA THR A 61 -5.29 -11.80 9.65
C THR A 61 -5.97 -11.64 8.29
N ARG A 62 -7.31 -11.68 8.25
CA ARG A 62 -8.09 -11.50 7.01
C ARG A 62 -8.69 -10.11 6.85
N ALA A 63 -8.64 -9.29 7.90
CA ALA A 63 -9.35 -8.01 7.96
C ALA A 63 -10.83 -8.13 7.52
N GLY A 64 -11.52 -9.19 7.95
CA GLY A 64 -12.80 -9.62 7.39
C GLY A 64 -13.89 -8.54 7.42
N LEU A 65 -13.97 -7.78 8.52
CA LEU A 65 -14.93 -6.67 8.63
C LEU A 65 -14.72 -5.59 7.56
N LEU A 66 -13.46 -5.29 7.22
CA LEU A 66 -13.14 -4.32 6.17
C LEU A 66 -13.45 -4.92 4.79
N VAL A 67 -13.06 -6.17 4.55
CA VAL A 67 -13.32 -6.90 3.31
C VAL A 67 -14.82 -6.93 2.99
N ASP A 68 -15.66 -7.34 3.94
CA ASP A 68 -17.11 -7.42 3.73
C ASP A 68 -17.75 -6.04 3.49
N ALA A 69 -17.26 -5.02 4.20
CA ALA A 69 -17.72 -3.64 4.00
C ALA A 69 -17.37 -3.11 2.60
N LEU A 70 -16.16 -3.38 2.12
CA LEU A 70 -15.71 -3.01 0.77
C LEU A 70 -16.47 -3.79 -0.30
N ALA A 71 -16.61 -5.10 -0.14
CA ALA A 71 -17.35 -5.98 -1.05
C ALA A 71 -18.79 -5.48 -1.25
N LYS A 72 -19.49 -5.19 -0.13
CA LYS A 72 -20.82 -4.58 -0.16
C LYS A 72 -20.83 -3.20 -0.82
N ARG A 73 -19.83 -2.36 -0.55
CA ARG A 73 -19.75 -0.99 -1.09
C ARG A 73 -19.62 -0.97 -2.61
N TYR A 74 -18.87 -1.92 -3.17
CA TYR A 74 -18.56 -2.03 -4.59
C TYR A 74 -19.43 -3.04 -5.36
N GLY A 75 -20.25 -3.84 -4.66
CA GLY A 75 -21.16 -4.80 -5.28
C GLY A 75 -20.46 -6.04 -5.83
N VAL A 76 -19.45 -6.53 -5.12
CA VAL A 76 -18.67 -7.73 -5.47
C VAL A 76 -18.71 -8.74 -4.33
N ASP A 77 -18.29 -9.98 -4.58
CA ASP A 77 -18.18 -11.00 -3.54
C ASP A 77 -16.93 -10.77 -2.66
N SER A 78 -16.99 -11.18 -1.38
CA SER A 78 -15.87 -10.97 -0.44
C SER A 78 -14.57 -11.68 -0.84
N ASP A 79 -14.65 -12.75 -1.65
CA ASP A 79 -13.48 -13.46 -2.19
C ASP A 79 -12.83 -12.72 -3.39
N GLN A 80 -13.47 -11.66 -3.90
CA GLN A 80 -12.92 -10.76 -4.90
C GLN A 80 -12.20 -9.55 -4.29
N VAL A 81 -12.09 -9.48 -2.96
CA VAL A 81 -11.45 -8.37 -2.24
C VAL A 81 -10.33 -8.91 -1.36
N PHE A 82 -9.15 -8.32 -1.49
CA PHE A 82 -8.06 -8.48 -0.52
C PHE A 82 -7.53 -7.10 -0.12
N VAL A 83 -6.89 -7.02 1.04
CA VAL A 83 -6.33 -5.78 1.58
C VAL A 83 -4.84 -5.95 1.82
N GLY A 84 -4.09 -4.87 1.60
CA GLY A 84 -2.67 -4.76 1.95
C GLY A 84 -2.42 -3.59 2.88
N VAL A 85 -1.17 -3.44 3.34
CA VAL A 85 -0.76 -2.33 4.21
C VAL A 85 -0.44 -1.09 3.35
N GLY A 86 -1.50 -0.51 2.77
CA GLY A 86 -1.40 0.51 1.72
C GLY A 86 -1.36 -0.12 0.32
N SER A 87 -1.63 0.69 -0.71
CA SER A 87 -1.71 0.20 -2.09
C SER A 87 -0.38 -0.30 -2.63
N ASP A 88 0.76 0.20 -2.12
CA ASP A 88 2.08 -0.23 -2.56
C ASP A 88 2.37 -1.70 -2.21
N ASP A 89 1.85 -2.18 -1.09
CA ASP A 89 1.90 -3.60 -0.71
C ASP A 89 1.07 -4.46 -1.69
N VAL A 90 -0.15 -4.02 -2.01
CA VAL A 90 -1.03 -4.66 -3.00
C VAL A 90 -0.35 -4.71 -4.38
N ILE A 91 0.25 -3.60 -4.83
CA ILE A 91 0.99 -3.51 -6.10
C ILE A 91 2.20 -4.45 -6.07
N SER A 92 2.98 -4.46 -4.99
CA SER A 92 4.15 -5.33 -4.85
C SER A 92 3.78 -6.80 -4.96
N GLN A 93 2.73 -7.23 -4.25
CA GLN A 93 2.22 -8.60 -4.33
C GLN A 93 1.73 -8.94 -5.75
N THR A 94 1.05 -8.02 -6.42
CA THR A 94 0.63 -8.19 -7.81
C THR A 94 1.83 -8.40 -8.73
N PHE A 95 2.90 -7.62 -8.56
CA PHE A 95 4.11 -7.75 -9.36
C PHE A 95 4.81 -9.10 -9.14
N LEU A 96 4.97 -9.51 -7.87
CA LEU A 96 5.58 -10.79 -7.53
C LEU A 96 4.76 -12.00 -8.03
N THR A 97 3.43 -11.86 -8.06
CA THR A 97 2.51 -12.94 -8.45
C THR A 97 2.45 -13.11 -9.97
N PHE A 98 2.30 -12.01 -10.71
CA PHE A 98 1.98 -12.07 -12.15
C PHE A 98 3.15 -11.77 -13.07
N PHE A 99 4.18 -11.04 -12.63
CA PHE A 99 5.27 -10.57 -13.49
C PHE A 99 6.59 -11.27 -13.19
N ASN A 100 6.57 -12.60 -13.13
CA ASN A 100 7.74 -13.45 -12.83
C ASN A 100 8.35 -14.15 -14.06
N SER A 101 8.19 -13.57 -15.25
CA SER A 101 8.73 -14.09 -16.52
C SER A 101 9.73 -13.12 -17.15
N ASP A 102 10.38 -13.55 -18.25
CA ASP A 102 11.30 -12.72 -19.03
C ASP A 102 10.60 -11.71 -19.95
N LYS A 103 9.27 -11.62 -19.91
CA LYS A 103 8.52 -10.64 -20.70
C LYS A 103 8.58 -9.26 -20.07
N GLU A 104 8.58 -8.25 -20.93
CA GLU A 104 8.49 -6.84 -20.52
C GLU A 104 7.13 -6.54 -19.86
N ILE A 105 7.15 -5.62 -18.90
CA ILE A 105 5.96 -5.04 -18.27
C ILE A 105 5.71 -3.68 -18.94
N LEU A 106 4.48 -3.43 -19.38
CA LEU A 106 4.12 -2.19 -20.05
C LEU A 106 3.33 -1.29 -19.11
N PHE A 107 3.78 -0.05 -18.94
CA PHE A 107 3.09 1.01 -18.22
C PHE A 107 3.41 2.37 -18.86
N PRO A 108 2.64 3.44 -18.60
CA PRO A 108 2.90 4.75 -19.17
C PRO A 108 4.23 5.35 -18.70
N ASP A 109 4.94 6.03 -19.59
CA ASP A 109 6.23 6.68 -19.30
C ASP A 109 6.15 7.74 -18.17
N ILE A 110 4.99 8.41 -18.05
CA ILE A 110 4.71 9.32 -16.94
C ILE A 110 3.64 8.67 -16.06
N THR A 111 4.09 8.05 -14.97
CA THR A 111 3.25 7.31 -14.03
C THR A 111 3.84 7.37 -12.62
N TYR A 112 3.36 6.52 -11.72
CA TYR A 112 3.97 6.34 -10.41
C TYR A 112 5.32 5.62 -10.56
N SER A 113 6.41 6.29 -10.18
CA SER A 113 7.79 5.79 -10.32
C SER A 113 8.10 4.53 -9.49
N PHE A 114 7.15 4.04 -8.70
CA PHE A 114 7.26 2.75 -8.02
C PHE A 114 7.16 1.55 -9.00
N TYR A 115 6.63 1.78 -10.20
CA TYR A 115 6.56 0.73 -11.23
C TYR A 115 7.90 0.49 -11.95
N ASP A 116 8.82 1.45 -11.89
CA ASP A 116 10.17 1.38 -12.46
C ASP A 116 11.12 0.53 -11.58
#